data_AF-A0A022Q0N2-F1
#
_entry.id   AF-A0A022Q0N2-F1
#
_cell.length_a   1.000
_cell.length_b   1.000
_cell.length_c   1.000
_cell.angle_alpha   90.00
_cell.angle_beta   90.00
_cell.angle_gamma   90.00
#
_symmetry.space_group_name_H-M   'P 1'
#
loop_
_entity.id
_entity.type
_entity.pdbx_description
1 polymer ?
#
loop_
_entity_poly.entity_id
_entity_poly.type
_entity_poly.pdbx_seq_one_letter_code
_entity_poly.pdbx_strand_id
1 'polypeptide(L)'
;AWTNGWLHSPHHRVMMAGDKERYSIGLFSVPKSGYIIKAPEEVVDEEHPLLFKPYEYFQFLDFHLEAGRLATPVDLKAYCGA
;
A
#
# COMPACT_ATOMS: atom_id res chain seq x y z
N ALA A 1 -4.52 2.07 -4.33
CA ALA A 1 -5.32 3.30 -4.17
C ALA A 1 -5.31 4.20 -5.40
N TRP A 2 -4.15 4.61 -5.94
CA TRP A 2 -4.14 5.53 -7.09
C TRP A 2 -4.92 5.00 -8.30
N THR A 3 -4.78 3.71 -8.66
CA THR A 3 -5.57 3.10 -9.75
C THR A 3 -6.98 2.65 -9.31
N ASN A 4 -7.50 3.17 -8.20
CA ASN A 4 -8.77 2.74 -7.59
C ASN A 4 -8.98 1.20 -7.52
N GLY A 5 -7.92 0.44 -7.26
CA GLY A 5 -7.97 -1.04 -7.15
C GLY A 5 -7.80 -1.83 -8.45
N TRP A 6 -7.69 -1.17 -9.61
CA TRP A 6 -7.46 -1.85 -10.89
C TRP A 6 -6.11 -2.57 -10.96
N LEU A 7 -5.06 -1.97 -10.41
CA LEU A 7 -3.78 -2.63 -10.22
C LEU A 7 -3.69 -3.27 -8.84
N HIS A 8 -3.47 -4.57 -8.81
CA HIS A 8 -3.23 -5.33 -7.58
C HIS A 8 -1.77 -5.18 -7.12
N SER A 9 -1.57 -4.92 -5.83
CA SER A 9 -0.25 -4.94 -5.18
C SER A 9 -0.02 -6.33 -4.56
N PRO A 10 0.83 -7.19 -5.15
CA PRO A 10 0.97 -8.56 -4.68
C PRO A 10 1.81 -8.67 -3.40
N HIS A 11 1.39 -9.56 -2.51
CA HIS A 11 2.24 -10.01 -1.41
C HIS A 11 3.39 -10.85 -1.97
N HIS A 12 4.63 -10.50 -1.62
CA HIS A 12 5.82 -11.23 -2.00
C HIS A 12 6.65 -11.57 -0.77
N ARG A 13 7.36 -12.70 -0.81
CA ARG A 13 8.20 -13.20 0.29
C ARG A 13 9.52 -13.66 -0.28
N VAL A 14 10.61 -13.26 0.37
CA VAL A 14 11.93 -13.84 0.11
C VAL A 14 12.02 -15.16 0.87
N MET A 15 12.30 -16.23 0.13
CA MET A 15 12.57 -17.55 0.70
C MET A 15 14.05 -17.86 0.56
N MET A 16 14.64 -18.40 1.63
CA MET A 16 15.96 -19.01 1.55
C MET A 16 15.82 -20.39 0.91
N ALA A 17 16.70 -20.69 -0.04
CA ALA A 17 16.82 -22.01 -0.64
C ALA A 17 18.28 -22.46 -0.51
N GLY A 18 18.50 -23.59 0.17
CA GLY A 18 19.84 -24.08 0.48
C GLY A 18 20.53 -23.32 1.61
N ASP A 19 21.84 -23.46 1.66
CA ASP A 19 22.74 -23.06 2.75
C ASP A 19 23.63 -21.85 2.41
N LYS A 20 23.50 -21.29 1.20
CA LYS A 20 24.32 -20.17 0.72
C LYS A 20 23.71 -18.81 1.05
N GLU A 21 24.56 -17.81 1.21
CA GLU A 21 24.11 -16.43 1.38
C GLU A 21 23.42 -15.91 0.11
N ARG A 22 22.34 -15.15 0.32
CA ARG A 22 21.62 -14.43 -0.74
C ARG A 22 21.67 -12.94 -0.46
N TYR A 23 22.25 -12.18 -1.38
CA TYR A 23 22.30 -10.73 -1.32
C TYR A 23 21.27 -10.12 -2.26
N SER A 24 20.59 -9.06 -1.83
CA SER A 24 19.65 -8.28 -2.65
C SER A 24 19.65 -6.83 -2.23
N ILE A 25 19.43 -5.92 -3.18
CA ILE A 25 19.27 -4.49 -2.94
C ILE A 25 17.93 -4.08 -3.54
N GLY A 26 17.13 -3.33 -2.76
CA GLY A 26 15.86 -2.77 -3.22
C GLY A 26 16.00 -1.26 -3.41
N LEU A 27 15.50 -0.77 -4.54
CA LEU A 27 15.29 0.66 -4.78
C LEU A 27 13.78 0.91 -4.88
N PHE A 28 13.25 1.79 -4.03
CA PHE A 28 11.83 2.07 -3.95
C PHE A 28 11.56 3.54 -4.24
N SER A 29 10.53 3.80 -5.02
CA SER A 29 9.98 5.14 -5.24
C SER A 29 8.77 5.34 -4.35
N VAL A 30 8.77 6.41 -3.56
CA VAL A 30 7.65 6.79 -2.69
C VAL A 30 7.20 8.23 -2.98
N PRO A 31 5.93 8.57 -2.71
CA PRO A 31 5.46 9.96 -2.82
C PRO A 31 6.24 10.90 -1.89
N LYS A 32 6.29 12.19 -2.27
CA LYS A 32 6.84 13.22 -1.39
C LYS A 32 5.96 13.39 -0.15
N SER A 33 6.59 13.74 0.99
CA SER A 33 5.87 14.03 2.23
C SER A 33 4.78 15.07 2.02
N GLY A 34 3.59 14.82 2.55
CA GLY A 34 2.43 15.71 2.43
C GLY A 34 1.69 15.60 1.09
N TYR A 35 2.15 14.74 0.17
CA TYR A 35 1.40 14.46 -1.05
C TYR A 35 0.19 13.59 -0.74
N ILE A 36 -0.99 14.04 -1.17
CA ILE A 36 -2.23 13.30 -1.01
C ILE A 36 -2.42 12.36 -2.20
N ILE A 37 -2.36 11.06 -1.94
CA ILE A 37 -2.72 10.02 -2.89
C ILE A 37 -4.25 10.00 -2.99
N LYS A 38 -4.76 10.21 -4.20
CA LYS A 38 -6.17 10.02 -4.56
C LYS A 38 -6.28 9.31 -5.91
N ALA A 39 -7.38 8.61 -6.13
CA ALA A 39 -7.69 8.07 -7.45
C ALA A 39 -7.95 9.23 -8.44
N PRO A 40 -7.46 9.14 -9.70
CA PRO A 40 -7.89 10.00 -10.78
C PRO A 40 -9.40 9.89 -11.01
N GLU A 41 -10.03 10.96 -11.50
CA GLU A 41 -11.48 10.99 -11.75
C GLU A 41 -11.87 10.05 -12.88
N GLU A 42 -10.95 9.77 -13.80
CA GLU A 42 -11.13 8.88 -14.95
C GLU A 42 -11.27 7.40 -14.58
N VAL A 43 -10.97 7.03 -13.32
CA VAL A 43 -11.09 5.64 -12.80
C VAL A 43 -12.09 5.53 -11.65
N VAL A 44 -12.93 6.56 -11.49
CA VAL A 44 -14.00 6.62 -10.49
C VAL A 44 -15.29 7.06 -11.18
N ASP A 45 -16.25 6.16 -11.27
CA ASP A 45 -17.54 6.39 -11.93
C ASP A 45 -18.68 5.65 -11.20
N GLU A 46 -19.89 5.67 -11.78
CA GLU A 46 -21.07 5.02 -11.18
C GLU A 46 -20.94 3.49 -11.10
N GLU A 47 -20.20 2.87 -12.03
CA GLU A 47 -19.94 1.42 -12.06
C GLU A 47 -18.73 1.06 -11.19
N HIS A 48 -17.77 1.97 -11.05
CA HIS A 48 -16.52 1.83 -10.31
C HIS A 48 -16.41 2.89 -9.20
N PRO A 49 -17.16 2.74 -8.09
CA PRO A 49 -17.13 3.71 -7.01
C PRO A 49 -15.74 3.80 -6.35
N LEU A 50 -15.49 4.92 -5.68
CA LEU A 50 -14.23 5.16 -4.98
C LEU A 50 -14.01 4.13 -3.87
N LEU A 51 -12.94 3.33 -3.99
CA LEU A 51 -12.61 2.28 -3.01
C LEU A 51 -11.72 2.76 -1.87
N PHE A 52 -10.97 3.84 -2.07
CA PHE A 52 -9.98 4.35 -1.11
C PHE A 52 -10.12 5.86 -0.98
N LYS A 53 -10.34 6.34 0.25
CA LYS A 53 -10.39 7.78 0.52
C LYS A 53 -9.01 8.42 0.28
N PRO A 54 -8.93 9.69 -0.15
CA PRO A 54 -7.66 10.40 -0.27
C PRO A 54 -6.86 10.34 1.03
N TYR A 55 -5.57 10.06 0.94
CA TYR A 55 -4.71 9.89 2.11
C TYR A 55 -3.26 10.30 1.85
N GLU A 56 -2.52 10.53 2.93
CA GLU A 56 -1.08 10.81 2.90
C GLU A 56 -0.29 9.52 3.14
N TYR A 57 0.76 9.29 2.34
CA TYR A 57 1.47 8.01 2.33
C TYR A 57 2.17 7.68 3.66
N PHE A 58 2.84 8.66 4.29
CA PHE A 58 3.57 8.45 5.53
C PHE A 58 2.63 8.24 6.72
N GLN A 59 1.46 8.88 6.75
CA GLN A 59 0.43 8.59 7.76
C GLN A 59 -0.07 7.14 7.68
N PHE A 60 -0.29 6.63 6.46
CA PHE A 60 -0.62 5.21 6.27
C PHE A 60 0.54 4.29 6.67
N LEU A 61 1.78 4.66 6.34
CA LEU A 61 2.97 3.89 6.71
C LEU A 61 3.10 3.78 8.24
N ASP A 62 2.93 4.88 8.98
CA ASP A 62 2.96 4.90 10.45
C ASP A 62 1.89 3.98 11.04
N PHE A 63 0.66 4.06 10.53
CA PHE A 63 -0.44 3.17 10.93
C PHE A 63 -0.11 1.69 10.66
N HIS A 64 0.44 1.38 9.48
CA HIS A 64 0.79 0.02 9.10
C HIS A 64 1.91 -0.56 9.97
N LEU A 65 2.94 0.24 10.28
CA LEU A 65 4.03 -0.16 11.15
C LEU A 65 3.56 -0.40 12.59
N GLU A 66 2.70 0.46 13.12
CA GLU A 66 2.13 0.30 14.46
C GLU A 66 1.26 -0.96 14.55
N ALA A 67 0.44 -1.24 13.54
CA ALA A 67 -0.36 -2.46 13.52
C ALA A 67 0.48 -3.73 13.32
N GLY A 68 1.55 -3.66 12.53
CA GLY A 68 2.56 -4.72 12.43
C GLY A 68 3.17 -5.05 13.80
N ARG A 69 3.40 -4.03 14.65
CA ARG A 69 3.84 -4.21 16.05
C ARG A 69 2.80 -4.94 16.90
N LEU A 70 1.52 -4.71 16.63
CA LEU A 70 0.39 -5.39 17.29
C LEU A 70 0.06 -6.76 16.67
N ALA A 71 0.84 -7.21 15.67
CA ALA A 71 0.59 -8.42 14.89
C ALA A 71 -0.80 -8.46 14.23
N THR A 72 -1.41 -7.29 14.00
CA THR A 72 -2.70 -7.17 13.33
C THR A 72 -2.47 -6.90 11.84
N PRO A 73 -3.00 -7.77 10.94
CA PRO A 73 -3.00 -7.45 9.52
C PRO A 73 -3.97 -6.29 9.30
N VAL A 74 -3.45 -5.14 8.86
CA VAL A 74 -4.27 -4.05 8.37
C VAL A 74 -3.82 -3.66 6.98
N ASP A 75 -4.80 -3.61 6.10
CA ASP A 75 -4.64 -3.16 4.73
C ASP A 75 -5.07 -1.69 4.59
N LEU A 76 -4.90 -1.17 3.39
CA LEU A 76 -5.27 0.20 3.08
C LEU A 76 -6.78 0.45 3.18
N LYS A 77 -7.62 -0.59 3.03
CA LYS A 77 -9.08 -0.45 3.20
C LYS A 77 -9.43 -0.17 4.64
N ALA A 78 -8.82 -0.89 5.59
CA ALA A 78 -8.99 -0.65 7.01
C ALA A 78 -8.57 0.79 7.40
N TYR A 79 -7.45 1.27 6.85
CA TYR A 79 -6.97 2.63 7.10
C TYR A 79 -7.91 3.71 6.54
N CYS A 80 -8.38 3.55 5.30
CA CYS A 80 -9.30 4.51 4.68
C CYS A 80 -10.70 4.53 5.34
N GLY A 81 -11.02 3.53 6.16
CA GLY A 81 -12.33 3.34 6.78
C GLY A 81 -13.39 3.04 5.71
N ALA A 82 -13.78 1.77 5.60
CA ALA A 82 -14.97 1.38 4.84
C ALA A 82 -16.23 2.05 5.44
#